data_AF-A0A974SDG0-F1
#
_entry.id   AF-A0A974SDG0-F1
#
_cell.length_a   1.000
_cell.length_b   1.000
_cell.length_c   1.000
_cell.angle_alpha   90.00
_cell.angle_beta   90.00
_cell.angle_gamma   90.00
#
_symmetry.space_group_name_H-M   'P 1'
#
loop_
_entity.id
_entity.type
_entity.pdbx_description
1 polymer ?
#
loop_
_entity_poly.entity_id
_entity_poly.type
_entity_poly.pdbx_seq_one_letter_code
_entity_poly.pdbx_strand_id
1 'polypeptide(L)'
;MPLLEQQAALIVELLSLEHKQDGYQLEVGLTGSGGFTRKVLLIDEFTYLQMNMLASSQGHRVRLSLYPKWDPFRRTYFSSLIKMNSTYSETLYFACSEAYVSQLLQLKQLTFPPPEADAVPTELPSPEPQQTGPLTRSAGTFRLARPIVLRCILFSLLFVLFFLRMDGTVFNSAEAHEDFNEQELSARSSVPVTNVPVIHQAAYQSTEADTEAVPVPETGQVLEPEGEAGSELAAELEPGPEAEAGPGPGPEAESELQEAQSPLVETLELDGSSYEYSLAKGYVALSFDDGPSKYTQEIVDILLAHGVAANFLFIGQNAQHYPQAVRYADEHGMPVGSHSWDHSDLTKNSSGENHNNLLRSVQVLEQNTGRPVTVFRPPYGAINGSLAAEAGKQKLKVLLWNRDPEDWKADTAEQITRYFHNTDPSGGIYLLHEKAVTVKALPAIIEYLKSKQLKFAIFR
;
A
#
# COMPACT_ATOMS: atom_id res chain seq x y z
N MET A 1 25.00 -3.49 19.00
CA MET A 1 24.24 -2.92 17.87
C MET A 1 25.07 -3.12 16.61
N PRO A 2 24.63 -3.88 15.61
CA PRO A 2 25.29 -3.85 14.31
C PRO A 2 24.90 -2.55 13.61
N LEU A 3 25.91 -1.88 13.05
CA LEU A 3 25.77 -0.71 12.20
C LEU A 3 24.86 -1.04 11.01
N LEU A 4 23.78 -0.28 10.85
CA LEU A 4 23.08 -0.18 9.57
C LEU A 4 24.10 0.27 8.52
N GLU A 5 24.55 -0.63 7.67
CA GLU A 5 25.23 -0.26 6.43
C GLU A 5 24.30 0.68 5.67
N GLN A 6 24.68 1.96 5.58
CA GLN A 6 24.12 2.87 4.60
C GLN A 6 24.52 2.33 3.22
N GLN A 7 23.68 1.49 2.62
CA GLN A 7 23.77 1.21 1.20
C GLN A 7 23.69 2.57 0.47
N ALA A 8 24.77 2.95 -0.20
CA ALA A 8 24.80 4.15 -1.01
C ALA A 8 23.66 4.08 -2.04
N ALA A 9 22.84 5.14 -2.10
CA ALA A 9 21.70 5.18 -3.00
C ALA A 9 22.18 5.13 -4.47
N LEU A 10 21.97 3.99 -5.14
CA LEU A 10 22.24 3.82 -6.55
C LEU A 10 21.18 4.59 -7.35
N ILE A 11 21.60 5.59 -8.11
CA ILE A 11 20.74 6.35 -9.01
C ILE A 11 20.89 5.77 -10.42
N VAL A 12 19.77 5.44 -11.06
CA VAL A 12 19.70 4.98 -12.44
C VAL A 12 19.07 6.06 -13.29
N GLU A 13 19.85 6.69 -14.17
CA GLU A 13 19.38 7.68 -15.14
C GLU A 13 19.23 7.03 -16.51
N LEU A 14 18.09 7.26 -17.16
CA LEU A 14 17.86 6.85 -18.54
C LEU A 14 18.57 7.83 -19.49
N LEU A 15 19.50 7.31 -20.29
CA LEU A 15 20.30 8.09 -21.23
C LEU A 15 19.75 8.01 -22.66
N SER A 16 19.35 6.82 -23.11
CA SER A 16 18.73 6.61 -24.42
C SER A 16 17.80 5.40 -24.41
N LEU A 17 16.81 5.43 -25.30
CA LEU A 17 15.88 4.35 -25.57
C LEU A 17 15.84 4.16 -27.09
N GLU A 18 16.39 3.05 -27.59
CA GLU A 18 16.66 2.87 -29.01
C GLU A 18 16.05 1.55 -29.51
N HIS A 19 15.54 1.59 -30.74
CA HIS A 19 15.18 0.39 -31.50
C HIS A 19 16.27 0.16 -32.55
N LYS A 20 16.99 -0.96 -32.46
CA LYS A 20 18.03 -1.40 -33.40
C LYS A 20 17.59 -2.65 -34.14
N GLN A 21 18.32 -3.00 -35.21
CA GLN A 21 18.05 -4.22 -35.98
C GLN A 21 18.06 -5.50 -35.12
N ASP A 22 18.83 -5.51 -34.04
CA ASP A 22 18.98 -6.66 -33.13
C ASP A 22 18.05 -6.58 -31.90
N GLY A 23 17.08 -5.66 -31.88
CA GLY A 23 16.08 -5.51 -30.81
C GLY A 23 16.08 -4.14 -30.13
N TYR A 24 15.44 -4.08 -28.97
CA TYR A 24 15.22 -2.83 -28.22
C TYR A 24 16.24 -2.69 -27.10
N GLN A 25 16.84 -1.51 -27.00
CA GLN A 25 17.94 -1.23 -26.08
C GLN A 25 17.63 -0.01 -25.22
N LEU A 26 18.02 -0.13 -23.96
CA LEU A 26 17.92 0.92 -22.95
C LEU A 26 19.33 1.23 -22.43
N GLU A 27 19.84 2.42 -22.71
CA GLU A 27 21.10 2.88 -22.14
C GLU A 27 20.84 3.61 -20.82
N VAL A 28 21.47 3.15 -19.75
CA VAL A 28 21.35 3.73 -18.41
C VAL A 28 22.69 4.18 -17.85
N GLY A 29 22.68 5.33 -17.19
CA GLY A 29 23.77 5.86 -16.39
C GLY A 29 23.55 5.49 -14.93
N LEU A 30 24.50 4.78 -14.34
CA LEU A 30 24.49 4.39 -12.94
C LEU A 30 25.39 5.32 -12.16
N THR A 31 24.84 6.02 -11.17
CA THR A 31 25.60 6.88 -10.25
C THR A 31 25.50 6.31 -8.84
N GLY A 32 26.64 5.96 -8.25
CA GLY A 32 26.73 5.48 -6.87
C GLY A 32 28.04 5.90 -6.21
N SER A 33 28.40 5.24 -5.11
CA SER A 33 29.62 5.54 -4.33
C SER A 33 30.92 5.36 -5.12
N GLY A 34 30.93 4.51 -6.16
CA GLY A 34 32.10 4.29 -7.03
C GLY A 34 32.13 5.13 -8.31
N GLY A 35 31.31 6.17 -8.41
CA GLY A 35 31.27 7.07 -9.57
C GLY A 35 30.17 6.75 -10.58
N PHE A 36 30.38 7.17 -11.82
CA PHE A 36 29.42 7.06 -12.92
C PHE A 36 29.85 5.96 -13.90
N THR A 37 28.92 5.05 -14.24
CA THR A 37 29.14 4.05 -15.29
C THR A 37 27.93 3.93 -16.22
N ARG A 38 28.16 3.57 -17.48
CA ARG A 38 27.11 3.37 -18.48
C ARG A 38 26.87 1.87 -18.69
N LYS A 39 25.61 1.48 -18.78
CA LYS A 39 25.17 0.11 -19.05
C LYS A 39 24.10 0.12 -20.12
N VAL A 40 24.11 -0.89 -20.99
CA VAL A 40 23.04 -1.14 -21.95
C VAL A 40 22.26 -2.36 -21.47
N LEU A 41 20.94 -2.22 -21.37
CA LEU A 41 20.02 -3.31 -21.08
C LEU A 41 19.25 -3.67 -22.35
N LEU A 42 19.06 -4.97 -22.60
CA LEU A 42 18.23 -5.46 -23.70
C LEU A 42 16.81 -5.60 -23.20
N ILE A 43 15.85 -4.88 -23.77
CA ILE A 43 14.46 -4.94 -23.33
C ILE A 43 13.59 -5.55 -24.43
N ASP A 44 12.46 -6.12 -24.03
CA ASP A 44 11.44 -6.60 -24.95
C ASP A 44 10.65 -5.42 -25.56
N GLU A 45 9.96 -5.71 -26.67
CA GLU A 45 9.14 -4.73 -27.39
C GLU A 45 8.06 -4.12 -26.49
N PHE A 46 7.39 -4.93 -25.67
CA PHE A 46 6.32 -4.45 -24.80
C PHE A 46 6.84 -3.40 -23.82
N THR A 47 7.92 -3.68 -23.09
CA THR A 47 8.56 -2.69 -22.20
C THR A 47 9.03 -1.45 -22.97
N TYR A 48 9.64 -1.63 -24.15
CA TYR A 48 10.09 -0.52 -25.00
C TYR A 48 8.94 0.42 -25.36
N LEU A 49 7.83 -0.12 -25.87
CA LEU A 49 6.67 0.67 -26.27
C LEU A 49 6.08 1.45 -25.08
N GLN A 50 5.95 0.79 -23.93
CA GLN A 50 5.47 1.42 -22.69
C GLN A 50 6.37 2.58 -22.24
N MET A 51 7.69 2.38 -22.27
CA MET A 51 8.65 3.43 -21.92
C MET A 51 8.70 4.54 -22.97
N ASN A 52 8.63 4.22 -24.27
CA ASN A 52 8.75 5.20 -25.34
C ASN A 52 7.60 6.21 -25.35
N MET A 53 6.38 5.75 -25.05
CA MET A 53 5.21 6.62 -24.87
C MET A 53 5.42 7.64 -23.74
N LEU A 54 6.15 7.27 -22.70
CA LEU A 54 6.39 8.12 -21.53
C LEU A 54 7.65 8.95 -21.66
N ALA A 55 8.78 8.38 -22.06
CA ALA A 55 10.11 9.02 -22.00
C ALA A 55 10.32 10.11 -23.07
N SER A 56 9.44 10.18 -24.08
CA SER A 56 9.55 11.17 -25.16
C SER A 56 9.23 12.60 -24.68
N SER A 57 10.24 13.32 -24.18
CA SER A 57 10.21 14.79 -24.12
C SER A 57 11.63 15.37 -24.09
N GLN A 58 11.90 16.32 -24.98
CA GLN A 58 13.21 16.99 -25.01
C GLN A 58 13.41 17.85 -23.75
N GLY A 59 14.61 17.77 -23.17
CA GLY A 59 15.04 18.64 -22.06
C GLY A 59 14.77 18.13 -20.65
N HIS A 60 14.17 16.95 -20.48
CA HIS A 60 14.00 16.32 -19.15
C HIS A 60 15.07 15.25 -18.89
N ARG A 61 15.61 15.23 -17.68
CA ARG A 61 16.33 14.06 -17.16
C ARG A 61 15.31 13.04 -16.70
N VAL A 62 15.56 11.77 -16.98
CA VAL A 62 14.68 10.68 -16.58
C VAL A 62 15.44 9.74 -15.65
N ARG A 63 14.89 9.45 -14.48
CA ARG A 63 15.41 8.44 -13.54
C ARG A 63 14.51 7.22 -13.55
N LEU A 64 15.09 6.02 -13.41
CA LEU A 64 14.35 4.77 -13.31
C LEU A 64 14.31 4.30 -11.85
N SER A 65 13.15 3.78 -11.44
CA SER A 65 13.04 3.07 -10.17
C SER A 65 13.72 1.71 -10.26
N LEU A 66 14.50 1.36 -9.23
CA LEU A 66 15.06 0.01 -9.03
C LEU A 66 14.08 -0.95 -8.35
N TYR A 67 12.83 -0.52 -8.15
CA TYR A 67 11.82 -1.23 -7.37
C TYR A 67 10.56 -1.45 -8.21
N PRO A 68 10.61 -2.33 -9.23
CA PRO A 68 9.41 -2.77 -9.92
C PRO A 68 8.51 -3.55 -8.97
N LYS A 69 7.19 -3.45 -9.14
CA LYS A 69 6.19 -4.16 -8.34
C LYS A 69 5.37 -5.11 -9.22
N TRP A 70 5.02 -6.27 -8.70
CA TRP A 70 4.10 -7.19 -9.37
C TRP A 70 2.66 -6.73 -9.15
N ASP A 71 1.85 -6.71 -10.20
CA ASP A 71 0.40 -6.57 -10.10
C ASP A 71 -0.22 -7.97 -10.31
N PRO A 72 -0.73 -8.61 -9.25
CA PRO A 72 -1.28 -9.96 -9.36
C PRO A 72 -2.61 -10.01 -10.12
N PHE A 73 -3.33 -8.90 -10.22
CA PHE A 73 -4.64 -8.83 -10.91
C PHE A 73 -4.47 -8.65 -12.41
N ARG A 74 -3.47 -7.85 -12.81
CA ARG A 74 -3.09 -7.67 -14.22
C ARG A 74 -2.04 -8.68 -14.69
N ARG A 75 -1.49 -9.49 -13.77
CA ARG A 75 -0.44 -10.47 -14.02
C ARG A 75 0.75 -9.87 -14.78
N THR A 76 1.16 -8.68 -14.37
CA THR A 76 2.23 -7.91 -15.03
C THR A 76 3.02 -7.11 -14.01
N TYR A 77 4.30 -6.82 -14.31
CA TYR A 77 5.09 -5.92 -13.47
C TYR A 77 4.82 -4.47 -13.85
N PHE A 78 4.94 -3.59 -12.86
CA PHE A 78 4.95 -2.14 -13.05
C PHE A 78 6.24 -1.55 -12.51
N SER A 79 6.88 -0.71 -13.31
CA SER A 79 8.01 0.12 -12.91
C SER A 79 7.61 1.59 -12.98
N SER A 80 8.44 2.45 -12.41
CA SER A 80 8.27 3.89 -12.55
C SER A 80 9.50 4.57 -13.11
N LEU A 81 9.27 5.68 -13.80
CA LEU A 81 10.28 6.64 -14.21
C LEU A 81 9.94 8.01 -13.64
N ILE A 82 10.96 8.76 -13.26
CA ILE A 82 10.83 10.10 -12.69
C ILE A 82 11.39 11.08 -13.71
N LYS A 83 10.51 11.86 -14.35
CA LYS A 83 10.89 12.97 -15.23
C LYS A 83 11.22 14.18 -14.39
N MET A 84 12.31 14.86 -14.69
CA MET A 84 12.73 16.04 -13.96
C MET A 84 13.42 17.09 -14.83
N ASN A 85 13.19 18.36 -14.49
CA ASN A 85 13.97 19.52 -14.93
C ASN A 85 14.32 20.40 -13.71
N SER A 86 14.74 21.65 -13.91
CA SER A 86 15.15 22.55 -12.82
C SER A 86 14.00 22.98 -11.88
N THR A 87 12.74 22.84 -12.29
CA THR A 87 11.56 23.33 -11.55
C THR A 87 10.44 22.29 -11.40
N TYR A 88 10.55 21.15 -12.08
CA TYR A 88 9.49 20.15 -12.20
C TYR A 88 10.02 18.73 -11.97
N SER A 89 9.24 17.92 -11.26
CA SER A 89 9.47 16.48 -11.11
C SER A 89 8.13 15.74 -11.14
N GLU A 90 8.02 14.70 -11.96
CA GLU A 90 6.83 13.87 -12.11
C GLU A 90 7.21 12.39 -12.14
N THR A 91 6.47 11.57 -11.40
CA THR A 91 6.63 10.12 -11.43
C THR A 91 5.57 9.52 -12.33
N LEU A 92 6.00 8.80 -13.36
CA LEU A 92 5.15 8.10 -14.32
C LEU A 92 5.35 6.60 -14.16
N TYR A 93 4.25 5.84 -14.21
CA TYR A 93 4.27 4.38 -14.07
C TYR A 93 4.02 3.72 -15.42
N PHE A 94 4.65 2.57 -15.64
CA PHE A 94 4.49 1.77 -16.85
C PHE A 94 4.52 0.29 -16.55
N ALA A 95 3.76 -0.49 -17.32
CA ALA A 95 3.84 -1.93 -17.28
C ALA A 95 5.15 -2.40 -17.96
N CYS A 96 5.76 -3.46 -17.43
CA CYS A 96 7.03 -3.98 -17.94
C CYS A 96 7.11 -5.50 -17.81
N SER A 97 8.03 -6.09 -18.56
CA SER A 97 8.25 -7.54 -18.55
C SER A 97 9.09 -8.00 -17.36
N GLU A 98 8.98 -9.29 -17.03
CA GLU A 98 9.85 -9.97 -16.06
C GLU A 98 11.33 -9.93 -16.49
N ALA A 99 11.62 -9.95 -17.79
CA ALA A 99 12.98 -9.85 -18.31
C ALA A 99 13.63 -8.49 -18.03
N TYR A 100 12.85 -7.40 -18.13
CA TYR A 100 13.28 -6.06 -17.71
C TYR A 100 13.51 -6.00 -16.20
N VAL A 101 12.59 -6.54 -15.40
CA VAL A 101 12.71 -6.59 -13.93
C VAL A 101 13.97 -7.33 -13.50
N SER A 102 14.23 -8.49 -14.10
CA SER A 102 15.42 -9.30 -13.82
C SER A 102 16.72 -8.51 -14.06
N GLN A 103 16.78 -7.74 -15.15
CA GLN A 103 17.93 -6.89 -15.45
C GLN A 103 18.07 -5.71 -14.48
N LEU A 104 16.98 -5.04 -14.10
CA LEU A 104 17.00 -4.00 -13.06
C LEU A 104 17.52 -4.53 -11.72
N LEU A 105 17.09 -5.72 -11.32
CA LEU A 105 17.53 -6.33 -10.06
C LEU A 105 19.02 -6.71 -10.09
N GLN A 106 19.54 -7.12 -11.25
CA GLN A 106 20.98 -7.33 -11.43
C GLN A 106 21.77 -6.02 -11.27
N LEU A 107 21.23 -4.88 -11.72
CA LEU A 107 21.89 -3.58 -11.51
C LEU A 107 22.03 -3.22 -10.02
N LYS A 108 21.02 -3.55 -9.21
CA LYS A 108 21.04 -3.33 -7.76
C LYS A 108 22.12 -4.14 -7.04
N GLN A 109 22.53 -5.26 -7.62
CA GLN A 109 23.56 -6.15 -7.07
C GLN A 109 24.99 -5.74 -7.47
N LEU A 110 25.18 -4.73 -8.32
CA LEU A 110 26.50 -4.24 -8.70
C LEU A 110 27.17 -3.52 -7.50
N THR A 111 28.07 -4.21 -6.82
CA THR A 111 29.07 -3.57 -5.95
C THR A 111 30.08 -2.83 -6.80
N PHE A 112 30.19 -1.51 -6.62
CA PHE A 112 31.27 -0.74 -7.24
C PHE A 112 32.61 -1.19 -6.65
N PRO A 113 33.62 -1.56 -7.47
CA PRO A 113 34.95 -1.83 -6.96
C PRO A 113 35.52 -0.55 -6.32
N PRO A 114 36.29 -0.67 -5.22
CA PRO A 114 37.00 0.49 -4.67
C PRO A 114 37.96 1.04 -5.74
N PRO A 115 38.21 2.35 -5.76
CA PRO A 115 39.10 2.95 -6.75
C PRO A 115 40.48 2.27 -6.69
N GLU A 116 40.93 1.78 -7.85
CA GLU A 116 42.24 1.15 -8.00
C GLU A 116 43.31 2.15 -7.55
N ALA A 117 44.12 1.75 -6.57
CA ALA A 117 45.29 2.52 -6.18
C ALA A 117 46.27 2.54 -7.35
N ASP A 118 46.58 3.73 -7.85
CA ASP A 118 47.51 3.96 -8.94
C ASP A 118 48.76 3.10 -8.80
N ALA A 119 49.04 2.33 -9.85
CA ALA A 119 50.27 1.58 -10.01
C ALA A 119 51.46 2.55 -9.98
N VAL A 120 52.22 2.54 -8.89
CA VAL A 120 53.52 3.20 -8.79
C VAL A 120 54.54 2.37 -9.58
N PRO A 121 55.18 2.91 -10.63
CA PRO A 121 56.26 2.21 -11.31
C PRO A 121 57.49 2.13 -10.39
N THR A 122 58.01 0.93 -10.26
CA THR A 122 59.25 0.59 -9.54
C THR A 122 60.46 0.86 -10.46
N GLU A 123 61.61 1.21 -9.84
CA GLU A 123 62.97 1.46 -10.39
C GLU A 123 63.35 2.95 -10.58
N LEU A 124 64.44 3.51 -10.05
CA LEU A 124 65.74 2.99 -9.55
C LEU A 124 66.44 4.11 -8.66
N PRO A 125 67.68 3.96 -8.13
CA PRO A 125 68.01 4.09 -6.70
C PRO A 125 68.68 5.42 -6.23
N SER A 126 68.91 5.46 -4.91
CA SER A 126 69.41 6.48 -3.96
C SER A 126 70.68 7.30 -4.35
N PRO A 127 70.93 8.45 -3.67
CA PRO A 127 71.68 8.38 -2.41
C PRO A 127 71.19 9.33 -1.30
N GLU A 128 71.27 8.84 -0.06
CA GLU A 128 71.34 9.60 1.20
C GLU A 128 72.69 10.34 1.32
N PRO A 129 72.99 11.13 2.38
CA PRO A 129 72.13 11.77 3.41
C PRO A 129 72.53 13.24 3.69
N GLN A 130 71.64 14.10 4.21
CA GLN A 130 72.08 15.28 4.99
C GLN A 130 71.14 15.61 6.16
N GLN A 131 71.76 16.21 7.16
CA GLN A 131 71.47 16.13 8.58
C GLN A 131 70.39 17.11 9.07
N THR A 132 69.80 16.73 10.19
CA THR A 132 68.88 17.51 11.03
C THR A 132 69.50 18.80 11.56
N GLY A 133 68.72 19.89 11.51
CA GLY A 133 68.94 21.12 12.27
C GLY A 133 67.59 21.76 12.66
N PRO A 134 67.46 22.37 13.86
CA PRO A 134 66.18 22.64 14.49
C PRO A 134 65.54 23.96 14.04
N LEU A 135 64.22 23.93 13.77
CA LEU A 135 63.43 25.14 13.50
C LEU A 135 63.02 25.83 14.81
N THR A 136 63.50 27.06 14.95
CA THR A 136 63.12 28.06 15.96
C THR A 136 61.69 28.56 15.77
N ARG A 137 60.99 28.77 16.91
CA ARG A 137 59.69 29.44 17.00
C ARG A 137 59.71 30.85 16.42
N SER A 138 58.65 31.23 15.71
CA SER A 138 58.10 32.57 15.70
C SER A 138 56.57 32.51 15.60
N ALA A 139 55.90 33.28 16.46
CA ALA A 139 54.46 33.31 16.64
C ALA A 139 53.77 34.16 15.56
N GLY A 140 52.67 33.65 15.01
CA GLY A 140 51.71 34.38 14.19
C GLY A 140 50.30 34.09 14.68
N THR A 141 49.68 35.08 15.30
CA THR A 141 48.33 35.06 15.87
C THR A 141 47.24 34.86 14.81
N PHE A 142 46.31 33.93 15.02
CA PHE A 142 45.00 33.92 14.35
C PHE A 142 43.89 34.27 15.33
N ARG A 143 43.19 35.38 15.05
CA ARG A 143 42.01 35.85 15.77
C ARG A 143 40.81 34.96 15.42
N LEU A 144 40.29 34.22 16.39
CA LEU A 144 39.03 33.48 16.25
C LEU A 144 37.84 34.45 16.38
N ALA A 145 36.92 34.38 15.44
CA ALA A 145 35.71 35.20 15.40
C ALA A 145 34.84 34.95 16.65
N ARG A 146 34.48 36.05 17.32
CA ARG A 146 33.73 36.11 18.59
C ARG A 146 32.21 35.77 18.57
N PRO A 147 31.50 35.42 17.47
CA PRO A 147 30.05 35.17 17.59
C PRO A 147 29.63 33.70 17.77
N ILE A 148 30.55 32.72 17.72
CA ILE A 148 30.20 31.29 17.77
C ILE A 148 30.18 30.75 19.22
N VAL A 149 31.14 31.15 20.05
CA VAL A 149 31.25 30.67 21.45
C VAL A 149 30.08 31.15 22.32
N LEU A 150 29.53 32.34 22.05
CA LEU A 150 28.40 32.88 22.82
C LEU A 150 27.08 32.15 22.53
N ARG A 151 26.92 31.56 21.32
CA ARG A 151 25.72 30.80 20.94
C ARG A 151 25.67 29.40 21.55
N CYS A 152 26.82 28.75 21.72
CA CYS A 152 26.89 27.44 22.38
C CYS A 152 26.60 27.51 23.89
N ILE A 153 26.99 28.60 24.55
CA ILE A 153 26.73 28.82 25.99
C ILE A 153 25.24 29.12 26.24
N LEU A 154 24.59 29.90 25.37
CA LEU A 154 23.16 30.22 25.51
C LEU A 154 22.25 29.00 25.29
N PHE A 155 22.62 28.11 24.36
CA PHE A 155 21.85 26.88 24.08
C PHE A 155 21.97 25.85 25.22
N SER A 156 23.12 25.79 25.88
CA SER A 156 23.35 24.91 27.03
C SER A 156 22.59 25.36 28.28
N LEU A 157 22.44 26.67 28.49
CA LEU A 157 21.69 27.25 29.62
C LEU A 157 20.17 27.08 29.48
N LEU A 158 19.64 27.14 28.26
CA LEU A 158 18.23 26.87 27.96
C LEU A 158 17.87 25.39 28.13
N PHE A 159 18.81 24.48 27.85
CA PHE A 159 18.63 23.05 28.02
C PHE A 159 18.54 22.65 29.51
N VAL A 160 19.35 23.26 30.39
CA VAL A 160 19.32 23.00 31.83
C VAL A 160 18.06 23.58 32.51
N LEU A 161 17.56 24.73 32.05
CA LEU A 161 16.31 25.32 32.54
C LEU A 161 15.05 24.56 32.09
N PHE A 162 15.12 23.81 30.99
CA PHE A 162 14.03 22.95 30.53
C PHE A 162 13.86 21.71 31.42
N PHE A 163 14.95 21.13 31.93
CA PHE A 163 14.90 19.97 32.84
C PHE A 163 14.55 20.34 34.28
N LEU A 164 14.98 21.51 34.79
CA LEU A 164 14.61 21.98 36.14
C LEU A 164 13.14 22.40 36.28
N ARG A 165 12.37 22.43 35.18
CA ARG A 165 10.92 22.71 35.19
C ARG A 165 10.06 21.45 35.16
N MET A 166 10.64 20.27 34.89
CA MET A 166 9.92 19.01 34.75
C MET A 166 9.83 18.16 36.04
N ASP A 167 10.52 18.53 37.13
CA ASP A 167 10.47 17.80 38.42
C ASP A 167 9.41 18.33 39.40
N GLY A 168 8.32 18.93 38.89
CA GLY A 168 7.34 19.65 39.72
C GLY A 168 5.98 18.99 39.97
N THR A 169 5.59 17.95 39.23
CA THR A 169 4.21 17.42 39.35
C THR A 169 4.11 15.92 39.02
N VAL A 170 4.79 15.06 39.77
CA VAL A 170 4.38 13.66 39.89
C VAL A 170 4.71 13.17 41.31
N PHE A 171 3.79 13.32 42.26
CA PHE A 171 3.62 12.44 43.42
C PHE A 171 2.36 12.83 44.24
N ASN A 172 1.27 12.07 44.04
CA ASN A 172 0.09 11.80 44.90
C ASN A 172 -1.09 11.45 43.96
N SER A 173 -1.87 10.38 44.09
CA SER A 173 -2.03 9.37 45.14
C SER A 173 -2.63 8.11 44.50
N ALA A 174 -2.35 6.95 45.08
CA ALA A 174 -3.16 5.75 44.96
C ALA A 174 -4.25 5.74 46.06
N GLU A 175 -5.30 4.92 45.84
CA GLU A 175 -6.46 4.62 46.73
C GLU A 175 -7.53 5.72 46.83
N ALA A 176 -8.84 5.49 46.96
CA ALA A 176 -9.78 4.39 46.71
C ALA A 176 -11.20 4.94 47.05
N HIS A 177 -12.25 4.27 46.55
CA HIS A 177 -13.65 4.27 47.01
C HIS A 177 -14.61 5.47 46.77
N GLU A 178 -15.70 5.12 46.05
CA GLU A 178 -17.15 5.36 46.27
C GLU A 178 -17.62 6.68 46.92
N ASP A 179 -18.51 7.42 46.24
CA ASP A 179 -19.97 7.38 46.51
C ASP A 179 -20.78 8.39 45.66
N PHE A 180 -22.06 8.04 45.47
CA PHE A 180 -23.16 8.78 44.85
C PHE A 180 -23.34 10.24 45.34
N ASN A 181 -23.81 11.16 44.46
CA ASN A 181 -25.07 11.88 44.68
C ASN A 181 -25.58 12.64 43.44
N GLU A 182 -26.91 12.63 43.25
CA GLU A 182 -27.68 13.40 42.28
C GLU A 182 -27.98 14.85 42.76
N GLN A 183 -28.46 15.66 41.80
CA GLN A 183 -29.20 16.92 41.94
C GLN A 183 -28.40 18.21 42.25
N GLU A 184 -28.31 19.11 41.26
CA GLU A 184 -29.24 20.25 41.22
C GLU A 184 -29.31 20.94 39.83
N LEU A 185 -30.53 21.32 39.47
CA LEU A 185 -30.90 22.07 38.26
C LEU A 185 -30.61 23.58 38.41
N SER A 186 -30.27 24.24 37.30
CA SER A 186 -31.13 25.24 36.64
C SER A 186 -30.39 26.48 36.08
N ALA A 187 -30.87 26.85 34.88
CA ALA A 187 -30.99 28.20 34.31
C ALA A 187 -29.82 28.85 33.53
N ARG A 188 -30.07 28.92 32.20
CA ARG A 188 -29.79 29.98 31.19
C ARG A 188 -28.95 29.46 30.02
N SER A 189 -29.17 29.78 28.75
CA SER A 189 -30.28 30.33 27.97
C SER A 189 -29.85 30.20 26.49
N SER A 190 -30.69 29.56 25.66
CA SER A 190 -30.99 29.84 24.23
C SER A 190 -29.93 30.45 23.28
N VAL A 191 -29.57 29.72 22.20
CA VAL A 191 -29.46 30.12 20.76
C VAL A 191 -29.38 28.82 19.90
N PRO A 192 -29.97 28.73 18.67
CA PRO A 192 -30.47 27.46 18.12
C PRO A 192 -29.43 26.66 17.31
N VAL A 193 -29.55 25.34 17.39
CA VAL A 193 -28.81 24.36 16.57
C VAL A 193 -29.69 23.99 15.37
N THR A 194 -29.16 24.16 14.16
CA THR A 194 -29.74 23.65 12.93
C THR A 194 -29.30 22.20 12.69
N ASN A 195 -30.28 21.30 12.69
CA ASN A 195 -30.39 19.99 12.05
C ASN A 195 -29.13 19.12 11.88
N VAL A 196 -28.99 18.15 12.79
CA VAL A 196 -28.31 16.88 12.57
C VAL A 196 -29.41 15.80 12.46
N PRO A 197 -29.48 14.98 11.40
CA PRO A 197 -30.43 13.87 11.38
C PRO A 197 -29.96 12.78 12.35
N VAL A 198 -30.84 12.44 13.29
CA VAL A 198 -30.72 11.31 14.20
C VAL A 198 -30.85 10.03 13.38
N ILE A 199 -29.87 9.13 13.48
CA ILE A 199 -29.96 7.77 12.96
C ILE A 199 -31.01 7.01 13.77
N HIS A 200 -32.13 6.69 13.14
CA HIS A 200 -33.07 5.71 13.68
C HIS A 200 -32.45 4.32 13.59
N GLN A 201 -32.12 3.74 14.75
CA GLN A 201 -32.03 2.29 14.89
C GLN A 201 -33.39 1.70 14.54
N ALA A 202 -33.47 1.00 13.41
CA ALA A 202 -34.65 0.21 13.07
C ALA A 202 -34.67 -1.06 13.94
N ALA A 203 -35.48 -1.03 14.99
CA ALA A 203 -35.92 -2.21 15.69
C ALA A 203 -36.82 -3.04 14.77
N TYR A 204 -36.41 -4.26 14.43
CA TYR A 204 -37.29 -5.23 13.78
C TYR A 204 -38.15 -5.92 14.85
N GLN A 205 -39.45 -5.67 14.80
CA GLN A 205 -40.45 -6.42 15.55
C GLN A 205 -40.72 -7.77 14.86
N SER A 206 -40.58 -8.83 15.64
CA SER A 206 -41.02 -10.19 15.35
C SER A 206 -42.55 -10.27 15.27
N THR A 207 -43.07 -10.89 14.22
CA THR A 207 -44.45 -11.42 14.19
C THR A 207 -44.41 -12.91 13.91
N GLU A 208 -44.87 -13.68 14.89
CA GLU A 208 -45.18 -15.11 14.80
C GLU A 208 -46.42 -15.33 13.92
N ALA A 209 -46.41 -16.40 13.12
CA ALA A 209 -47.62 -17.13 12.69
C ALA A 209 -47.24 -18.52 12.14
N ASP A 210 -47.53 -19.52 12.98
CA ASP A 210 -48.08 -20.87 12.73
C ASP A 210 -47.61 -21.77 11.57
N THR A 211 -47.05 -22.89 12.02
CA THR A 211 -47.13 -24.29 11.57
C THR A 211 -48.23 -24.71 10.59
N GLU A 212 -47.83 -25.46 9.56
CA GLU A 212 -48.48 -26.74 9.18
C GLU A 212 -47.50 -27.67 8.44
N ALA A 213 -47.66 -28.97 8.64
CA ALA A 213 -46.66 -30.02 8.41
C ALA A 213 -47.09 -31.03 7.32
N VAL A 214 -46.11 -31.46 6.48
CA VAL A 214 -45.83 -32.86 6.01
C VAL A 214 -46.87 -33.48 5.00
N PRO A 215 -46.53 -34.34 3.99
CA PRO A 215 -45.52 -35.42 4.05
C PRO A 215 -44.56 -35.67 2.85
N VAL A 216 -43.58 -36.49 3.20
CA VAL A 216 -42.54 -37.23 2.46
C VAL A 216 -43.14 -38.42 1.67
N PRO A 217 -42.41 -39.00 0.69
CA PRO A 217 -42.21 -40.46 0.79
C PRO A 217 -40.75 -40.93 0.54
N GLU A 218 -40.37 -41.91 1.37
CA GLU A 218 -39.32 -42.94 1.24
C GLU A 218 -39.63 -43.89 0.04
N THR A 219 -38.81 -44.79 -0.53
CA THR A 219 -37.45 -45.36 -0.40
C THR A 219 -37.21 -46.27 -1.63
N GLY A 220 -35.96 -46.70 -1.90
CA GLY A 220 -35.65 -47.96 -2.64
C GLY A 220 -34.53 -47.87 -3.70
N GLN A 221 -33.26 -48.14 -3.33
CA GLN A 221 -32.43 -49.34 -3.64
C GLN A 221 -31.81 -49.44 -5.07
N VAL A 222 -30.49 -49.19 -5.24
CA VAL A 222 -29.31 -50.11 -5.38
C VAL A 222 -29.33 -51.10 -6.57
N LEU A 223 -28.35 -50.95 -7.50
CA LEU A 223 -27.34 -51.95 -7.98
C LEU A 223 -26.86 -51.68 -9.43
N GLU A 224 -25.58 -51.28 -9.55
CA GLU A 224 -24.46 -51.69 -10.45
C GLU A 224 -24.65 -52.22 -11.91
N PRO A 225 -23.58 -52.17 -12.75
CA PRO A 225 -23.66 -51.99 -14.21
C PRO A 225 -23.24 -53.22 -15.06
N GLU A 226 -23.63 -53.23 -16.35
CA GLU A 226 -23.05 -54.06 -17.42
C GLU A 226 -22.98 -53.18 -18.70
N GLY A 227 -21.80 -52.97 -19.31
CA GLY A 227 -21.26 -53.74 -20.45
C GLY A 227 -21.57 -52.98 -21.76
N GLU A 228 -20.81 -52.96 -22.86
CA GLU A 228 -19.47 -53.39 -23.28
C GLU A 228 -19.31 -52.84 -24.73
N ALA A 229 -18.07 -52.68 -25.25
CA ALA A 229 -17.69 -52.58 -26.68
C ALA A 229 -18.27 -51.41 -27.53
N GLY A 230 -17.53 -50.69 -28.38
CA GLY A 230 -16.25 -50.90 -29.05
C GLY A 230 -16.41 -50.45 -30.52
N SER A 231 -15.47 -49.69 -31.07
CA SER A 231 -15.03 -49.76 -32.49
C SER A 231 -14.08 -48.60 -32.81
N GLU A 232 -12.84 -48.96 -33.10
CA GLU A 232 -11.88 -48.20 -33.90
C GLU A 232 -12.41 -47.99 -35.33
N LEU A 233 -11.97 -46.92 -35.99
CA LEU A 233 -11.63 -46.98 -37.42
C LEU A 233 -10.76 -45.78 -37.81
N ALA A 234 -9.53 -46.11 -38.22
CA ALA A 234 -8.55 -45.24 -38.86
C ALA A 234 -8.67 -45.39 -40.39
N ALA A 235 -8.51 -44.27 -41.12
CA ALA A 235 -8.11 -44.11 -42.52
C ALA A 235 -8.40 -42.64 -42.90
N GLU A 236 -7.67 -41.86 -43.69
CA GLU A 236 -6.44 -41.98 -44.47
C GLU A 236 -6.04 -40.53 -44.80
N LEU A 237 -4.74 -40.28 -44.97
CA LEU A 237 -4.16 -39.00 -45.40
C LEU A 237 -4.09 -38.94 -46.94
N GLU A 238 -4.44 -37.80 -47.54
CA GLU A 238 -3.83 -37.26 -48.78
C GLU A 238 -4.04 -35.70 -48.82
N PRO A 239 -3.22 -34.92 -49.55
CA PRO A 239 -2.85 -33.54 -49.18
C PRO A 239 -3.40 -32.38 -50.06
N GLY A 240 -3.37 -31.16 -49.48
CA GLY A 240 -3.35 -29.83 -50.14
C GLY A 240 -4.71 -29.15 -50.41
N PRO A 241 -4.84 -27.80 -50.44
CA PRO A 241 -3.80 -26.81 -50.73
C PRO A 241 -3.61 -25.69 -49.67
N GLU A 242 -2.60 -24.88 -49.91
CA GLU A 242 -2.12 -23.70 -49.18
C GLU A 242 -3.25 -22.77 -48.66
N ALA A 243 -3.24 -22.50 -47.35
CA ALA A 243 -4.06 -21.47 -46.74
C ALA A 243 -3.33 -20.12 -46.81
N GLU A 244 -3.76 -19.31 -47.77
CA GLU A 244 -3.60 -17.85 -47.78
C GLU A 244 -3.94 -17.26 -46.40
N ALA A 245 -3.10 -16.33 -45.93
CA ALA A 245 -3.30 -15.58 -44.70
C ALA A 245 -4.62 -14.80 -44.77
N GLY A 246 -5.62 -15.26 -44.02
CA GLY A 246 -6.87 -14.53 -43.83
C GLY A 246 -6.64 -13.19 -43.13
N PRO A 247 -7.54 -12.20 -43.33
CA PRO A 247 -7.44 -10.91 -42.66
C PRO A 247 -7.51 -11.13 -41.15
N GLY A 248 -6.64 -10.41 -40.42
CA GLY A 248 -6.58 -10.46 -38.96
C GLY A 248 -7.94 -10.18 -38.31
N PRO A 249 -8.09 -10.55 -37.02
CA PRO A 249 -9.34 -10.36 -36.29
C PRO A 249 -9.78 -8.90 -36.42
N GLY A 250 -11.05 -8.69 -36.78
CA GLY A 250 -11.62 -7.35 -36.86
C GLY A 250 -11.64 -6.66 -35.49
N PRO A 251 -11.84 -5.33 -35.47
CA PRO A 251 -11.82 -4.53 -34.24
C PRO A 251 -12.82 -4.99 -33.17
N GLU A 252 -13.85 -5.76 -33.54
CA GLU A 252 -14.80 -6.37 -32.61
C GLU A 252 -14.21 -7.57 -31.83
N ALA A 253 -13.37 -8.40 -32.46
CA ALA A 253 -12.69 -9.51 -31.78
C ALA A 253 -11.51 -9.03 -30.92
N GLU A 254 -10.84 -7.93 -31.30
CA GLU A 254 -9.89 -7.23 -30.44
C GLU A 254 -10.58 -6.58 -29.24
N SER A 255 -11.77 -6.00 -29.43
CA SER A 255 -12.61 -5.46 -28.34
C SER A 255 -13.06 -6.55 -27.36
N GLU A 256 -13.51 -7.71 -27.85
CA GLU A 256 -13.94 -8.83 -26.98
C GLU A 256 -12.77 -9.46 -26.20
N LEU A 257 -11.57 -9.53 -26.80
CA LEU A 257 -10.34 -9.97 -26.11
C LEU A 257 -9.83 -8.94 -25.09
N GLN A 258 -10.09 -7.65 -25.32
CA GLN A 258 -9.68 -6.56 -24.42
C GLN A 258 -10.66 -6.37 -23.25
N GLU A 259 -11.94 -6.70 -23.44
CA GLU A 259 -12.97 -6.66 -22.39
C GLU A 259 -12.89 -7.87 -21.44
N ALA A 260 -12.48 -9.05 -21.95
CA ALA A 260 -12.23 -10.26 -21.15
C ALA A 260 -11.00 -10.17 -20.22
N GLN A 261 -10.20 -9.12 -20.32
CA GLN A 261 -9.00 -8.87 -19.50
C GLN A 261 -9.10 -7.64 -18.61
N SER A 262 -10.28 -7.01 -18.53
CA SER A 262 -10.50 -5.95 -17.55
C SER A 262 -10.43 -6.56 -16.14
N PRO A 263 -9.53 -6.10 -15.25
CA PRO A 263 -9.37 -6.72 -13.95
C PRO A 263 -10.70 -6.71 -13.21
N LEU A 264 -10.98 -7.76 -12.43
CA LEU A 264 -12.12 -7.83 -11.49
C LEU A 264 -12.08 -6.73 -10.41
N VAL A 265 -11.09 -5.83 -10.48
CA VAL A 265 -10.75 -4.82 -9.49
C VAL A 265 -10.67 -3.46 -10.17
N GLU A 266 -11.59 -2.56 -9.82
CA GLU A 266 -11.58 -1.16 -10.22
C GLU A 266 -10.93 -0.30 -9.14
N THR A 267 -10.03 0.60 -9.53
CA THR A 267 -9.44 1.59 -8.60
C THR A 267 -10.26 2.86 -8.63
N LEU A 268 -10.73 3.31 -7.47
CA LEU A 268 -11.53 4.52 -7.30
C LEU A 268 -10.76 5.55 -6.47
N GLU A 269 -10.75 6.79 -6.96
CA GLU A 269 -10.21 7.92 -6.23
C GLU A 269 -11.30 8.52 -5.33
N LEU A 270 -11.01 8.61 -4.03
CA LEU A 270 -11.87 9.39 -3.13
C LEU A 270 -11.65 10.88 -3.42
N ASP A 271 -12.73 11.66 -3.47
CA ASP A 271 -12.70 13.10 -3.74
C ASP A 271 -12.45 13.95 -2.48
N GLY A 272 -12.58 13.35 -1.30
CA GLY A 272 -12.48 14.03 0.00
C GLY A 272 -13.65 14.97 0.33
N SER A 273 -14.74 14.94 -0.44
CA SER A 273 -15.91 15.82 -0.22
C SER A 273 -16.91 15.25 0.79
N SER A 274 -16.86 13.94 1.03
CA SER A 274 -17.67 13.18 1.98
C SER A 274 -16.80 12.24 2.81
N TYR A 275 -17.38 11.64 3.85
CA TYR A 275 -16.78 10.55 4.63
C TYR A 275 -17.50 9.23 4.38
N GLU A 276 -18.82 9.32 4.16
CA GLU A 276 -19.68 8.21 3.78
C GLU A 276 -19.76 8.15 2.26
N TYR A 277 -19.47 6.97 1.73
CA TYR A 277 -19.46 6.73 0.30
C TYR A 277 -20.41 5.57 -0.02
N SER A 278 -21.01 5.64 -1.21
CA SER A 278 -21.67 4.50 -1.84
C SER A 278 -21.04 4.32 -3.21
N LEU A 279 -20.79 3.07 -3.57
CA LEU A 279 -20.33 2.76 -4.91
C LEU A 279 -21.51 2.80 -5.89
N ALA A 280 -21.19 2.96 -7.17
CA ALA A 280 -22.17 2.76 -8.23
C ALA A 280 -22.73 1.33 -8.17
N LYS A 281 -23.97 1.15 -8.65
CA LYS A 281 -24.53 -0.20 -8.79
C LYS A 281 -23.65 -1.04 -9.72
N GLY A 282 -23.46 -2.30 -9.35
CA GLY A 282 -22.54 -3.23 -10.02
C GLY A 282 -21.18 -3.35 -9.33
N TYR A 283 -20.91 -2.54 -8.30
CA TYR A 283 -19.64 -2.53 -7.57
C TYR A 283 -19.78 -2.94 -6.11
N VAL A 284 -18.68 -3.46 -5.56
CA VAL A 284 -18.52 -3.75 -4.12
C VAL A 284 -17.08 -3.50 -3.68
N ALA A 285 -16.88 -2.96 -2.48
CA ALA A 285 -15.55 -2.88 -1.86
C ALA A 285 -15.56 -3.67 -0.55
N LEU A 286 -14.58 -4.54 -0.38
CA LEU A 286 -14.25 -5.13 0.92
C LEU A 286 -13.15 -4.28 1.57
N SER A 287 -13.27 -4.07 2.88
CA SER A 287 -12.24 -3.42 3.69
C SER A 287 -12.00 -4.15 5.00
N PHE A 288 -10.76 -4.21 5.45
CA PHE A 288 -10.33 -4.89 6.67
C PHE A 288 -9.64 -3.89 7.61
N ASP A 289 -10.23 -3.70 8.78
CA ASP A 289 -9.70 -2.86 9.86
C ASP A 289 -8.92 -3.71 10.89
N ASP A 290 -8.28 -3.03 11.83
CA ASP A 290 -7.54 -3.55 12.99
C ASP A 290 -6.24 -4.33 12.72
N GLY A 291 -5.91 -4.52 11.44
CA GLY A 291 -4.62 -5.09 11.04
C GLY A 291 -3.43 -4.13 11.23
N PRO A 292 -2.23 -4.50 10.76
CA PRO A 292 -1.91 -5.87 10.36
C PRO A 292 -1.90 -6.81 11.56
N SER A 293 -2.18 -8.09 11.32
CA SER A 293 -2.15 -9.12 12.33
C SER A 293 -1.53 -10.41 11.78
N LYS A 294 -1.59 -11.48 12.56
CA LYS A 294 -1.24 -12.82 12.07
C LYS A 294 -2.16 -13.33 10.95
N TYR A 295 -3.32 -12.71 10.73
CA TYR A 295 -4.28 -13.10 9.70
C TYR A 295 -4.11 -12.35 8.38
N THR A 296 -3.38 -11.22 8.34
CA THR A 296 -3.23 -10.39 7.13
C THR A 296 -2.83 -11.22 5.92
N GLN A 297 -1.80 -12.06 6.06
CA GLN A 297 -1.30 -12.89 4.96
C GLN A 297 -2.36 -13.88 4.46
N GLU A 298 -3.05 -14.59 5.36
CA GLU A 298 -4.09 -15.55 4.99
C GLU A 298 -5.27 -14.86 4.29
N ILE A 299 -5.67 -13.67 4.74
CA ILE A 299 -6.71 -12.86 4.07
C ILE A 299 -6.28 -12.48 2.66
N VAL A 300 -5.04 -11.98 2.49
CA VAL A 300 -4.48 -11.64 1.19
C VAL A 300 -4.42 -12.85 0.27
N ASP A 301 -4.00 -14.01 0.78
CA ASP A 301 -3.91 -15.26 0.00
C ASP A 301 -5.28 -15.72 -0.50
N ILE A 302 -6.32 -15.63 0.35
CA ILE A 302 -7.70 -15.90 -0.05
C ILE A 302 -8.13 -14.92 -1.16
N LEU A 303 -7.94 -13.62 -0.97
CA LEU A 303 -8.31 -12.61 -1.97
C LEU A 303 -7.64 -12.88 -3.34
N LEU A 304 -6.33 -13.19 -3.33
CA LEU A 304 -5.57 -13.54 -4.53
C LEU A 304 -6.09 -14.82 -5.19
N ALA A 305 -6.38 -15.86 -4.41
CA ALA A 305 -6.92 -17.13 -4.93
C ALA A 305 -8.28 -16.94 -5.63
N HIS A 306 -9.07 -15.96 -5.19
CA HIS A 306 -10.34 -15.61 -5.82
C HIS A 306 -10.22 -14.52 -6.92
N GLY A 307 -9.03 -13.97 -7.15
CA GLY A 307 -8.75 -12.96 -8.17
C GLY A 307 -9.32 -11.57 -7.84
N VAL A 308 -9.47 -11.23 -6.56
CA VAL A 308 -10.06 -9.98 -6.09
C VAL A 308 -9.12 -9.21 -5.16
N ALA A 309 -9.30 -7.90 -5.06
CA ALA A 309 -8.56 -7.04 -4.13
C ALA A 309 -9.48 -6.46 -3.05
N ALA A 310 -8.88 -6.08 -1.92
CA ALA A 310 -9.57 -5.40 -0.83
C ALA A 310 -8.69 -4.31 -0.22
N ASN A 311 -9.30 -3.46 0.60
CA ASN A 311 -8.66 -2.32 1.24
C ASN A 311 -8.26 -2.68 2.67
N PHE A 312 -7.04 -2.40 3.09
CA PHE A 312 -6.59 -2.68 4.46
C PHE A 312 -6.32 -1.38 5.19
N LEU A 313 -6.98 -1.17 6.33
CA LEU A 313 -6.84 0.01 7.16
C LEU A 313 -6.10 -0.42 8.44
N PHE A 314 -4.82 -0.09 8.49
CA PHE A 314 -3.91 -0.61 9.49
C PHE A 314 -3.68 0.34 10.66
N ILE A 315 -3.66 -0.23 11.87
CA ILE A 315 -3.24 0.45 13.09
C ILE A 315 -1.72 0.60 13.08
N GLY A 316 -1.23 1.82 13.33
CA GLY A 316 0.20 2.14 13.26
C GLY A 316 1.06 1.34 14.25
N GLN A 317 0.60 1.12 15.48
CA GLN A 317 1.27 0.25 16.46
C GLN A 317 1.41 -1.18 15.95
N ASN A 318 0.37 -1.73 15.31
CA ASN A 318 0.40 -3.06 14.71
C ASN A 318 1.36 -3.10 13.51
N ALA A 319 1.38 -2.07 12.67
CA ALA A 319 2.32 -1.95 11.56
C ALA A 319 3.79 -1.90 12.03
N GLN A 320 4.06 -1.31 13.19
CA GLN A 320 5.39 -1.36 13.80
C GLN A 320 5.78 -2.78 14.24
N HIS A 321 4.81 -3.60 14.67
CA HIS A 321 5.06 -4.97 15.15
C HIS A 321 5.08 -6.01 14.02
N TYR A 322 4.25 -5.82 12.99
CA TYR A 322 4.10 -6.71 11.84
C TYR A 322 4.46 -6.02 10.50
N PRO A 323 5.66 -5.45 10.35
CA PRO A 323 6.05 -4.73 9.12
C PRO A 323 6.07 -5.63 7.87
N GLN A 324 6.27 -6.93 8.06
CA GLN A 324 6.24 -7.93 6.99
C GLN A 324 4.85 -8.05 6.37
N ALA A 325 3.80 -8.03 7.21
CA ALA A 325 2.41 -8.16 6.78
C ALA A 325 1.94 -6.91 6.01
N VAL A 326 2.39 -5.71 6.43
CA VAL A 326 2.14 -4.46 5.68
C VAL A 326 2.75 -4.53 4.28
N ARG A 327 4.03 -4.93 4.18
CA ARG A 327 4.71 -5.14 2.90
C ARG A 327 3.97 -6.16 2.05
N TYR A 328 3.61 -7.31 2.64
CA TYR A 328 2.93 -8.38 1.94
C TYR A 328 1.62 -7.89 1.29
N ALA A 329 0.78 -7.17 2.03
CA ALA A 329 -0.46 -6.63 1.50
C ALA A 329 -0.23 -5.66 0.33
N ASP A 330 0.69 -4.68 0.48
CA ASP A 330 0.99 -3.71 -0.58
C ASP A 330 1.62 -4.36 -1.82
N GLU A 331 2.56 -5.28 -1.63
CA GLU A 331 3.24 -6.00 -2.71
C GLU A 331 2.28 -6.90 -3.51
N HIS A 332 1.18 -7.35 -2.89
CA HIS A 332 0.12 -8.13 -3.55
C HIS A 332 -1.06 -7.26 -4.00
N GLY A 333 -0.85 -5.95 -4.15
CA GLY A 333 -1.80 -5.05 -4.81
C GLY A 333 -2.96 -4.58 -3.94
N MET A 334 -2.95 -4.87 -2.64
CA MET A 334 -3.96 -4.39 -1.69
C MET A 334 -3.60 -2.96 -1.24
N PRO A 335 -4.48 -1.95 -1.41
CA PRO A 335 -4.20 -0.64 -0.85
C PRO A 335 -4.13 -0.68 0.67
N VAL A 336 -3.15 0.05 1.20
CA VAL A 336 -2.93 0.22 2.63
C VAL A 336 -3.32 1.66 3.01
N GLY A 337 -4.28 1.77 3.91
CA GLY A 337 -4.69 3.01 4.58
C GLY A 337 -4.36 3.00 6.07
N SER A 338 -4.53 4.15 6.71
CA SER A 338 -4.33 4.32 8.15
C SER A 338 -5.63 4.08 8.93
N HIS A 339 -5.52 3.37 10.05
CA HIS A 339 -6.56 3.23 11.07
C HIS A 339 -6.11 3.80 12.42
N SER A 340 -5.53 5.00 12.39
CA SER A 340 -4.86 5.68 13.52
C SER A 340 -3.56 5.00 13.98
N TRP A 341 -2.91 5.57 14.99
CA TRP A 341 -1.72 4.98 15.61
C TRP A 341 -2.06 3.88 16.61
N ASP A 342 -3.08 4.09 17.45
CA ASP A 342 -3.32 3.31 18.67
C ASP A 342 -4.77 2.88 18.89
N HIS A 343 -5.64 3.11 17.89
CA HIS A 343 -7.06 2.77 17.94
C HIS A 343 -7.85 3.50 19.06
N SER A 344 -7.33 4.63 19.54
CA SER A 344 -8.06 5.52 20.45
C SER A 344 -9.21 6.24 19.75
N ASP A 345 -10.19 6.69 20.54
CA ASP A 345 -11.23 7.59 20.04
C ASP A 345 -10.67 9.01 19.86
N LEU A 346 -10.19 9.27 18.65
CA LEU A 346 -9.55 10.53 18.23
C LEU A 346 -10.46 11.76 18.39
N THR A 347 -11.78 11.59 18.52
CA THR A 347 -12.68 12.73 18.74
C THR A 347 -12.53 13.35 20.12
N LYS A 348 -11.93 12.61 21.06
CA LYS A 348 -11.64 13.05 22.44
C LYS A 348 -10.27 13.70 22.61
N ASN A 349 -9.43 13.61 21.58
CA ASN A 349 -8.07 14.13 21.61
C ASN A 349 -8.02 15.63 21.26
N SER A 350 -6.98 16.29 21.73
CA SER A 350 -6.60 17.61 21.26
C SER A 350 -6.11 17.58 19.81
N SER A 351 -6.09 18.74 19.15
CA SER A 351 -5.57 18.90 17.79
C SER A 351 -4.11 18.41 17.65
N GLY A 352 -3.26 18.68 18.64
CA GLY A 352 -1.86 18.23 18.63
C GLY A 352 -1.71 16.71 18.81
N GLU A 353 -2.55 16.10 19.64
CA GLU A 353 -2.58 14.64 19.80
C GLU A 353 -3.05 13.96 18.51
N ASN A 354 -4.13 14.47 17.88
CA ASN A 354 -4.60 13.98 16.59
C ASN A 354 -3.54 14.14 15.49
N HIS A 355 -2.85 15.28 15.44
CA HIS A 355 -1.76 15.51 14.50
C HIS A 355 -0.70 14.41 14.62
N ASN A 356 -0.19 14.19 15.83
CA ASN A 356 0.88 13.22 16.09
C ASN A 356 0.42 11.78 15.86
N ASN A 357 -0.83 11.45 16.22
CA ASN A 357 -1.39 10.12 16.06
C ASN A 357 -1.48 9.75 14.56
N LEU A 358 -2.09 10.61 13.74
CA LEU A 358 -2.19 10.39 12.30
C LEU A 358 -0.80 10.37 11.64
N LEU A 359 0.05 11.34 11.96
CA LEU A 359 1.37 11.47 11.34
C LEU A 359 2.23 10.23 11.59
N ARG A 360 2.25 9.72 12.83
CA ARG A 360 3.04 8.56 13.20
C ARG A 360 2.54 7.29 12.52
N SER A 361 1.22 7.14 12.41
CA SER A 361 0.59 6.02 11.70
C SER A 361 0.93 6.03 10.21
N VAL A 362 0.77 7.18 9.56
CA VAL A 362 1.14 7.35 8.14
C VAL A 362 2.62 7.06 7.93
N GLN A 363 3.50 7.65 8.72
CA GLN A 363 4.95 7.45 8.56
C GLN A 363 5.38 5.98 8.63
N VAL A 364 4.86 5.21 9.60
CA VAL A 364 5.25 3.79 9.69
C VAL A 364 4.71 2.99 8.51
N LEU A 365 3.50 3.30 8.02
CA LEU A 365 2.91 2.60 6.88
C LEU A 365 3.67 2.93 5.59
N GLU A 366 3.92 4.22 5.31
CA GLU A 366 4.69 4.67 4.14
C GLU A 366 6.12 4.12 4.13
N GLN A 367 6.76 3.99 5.30
CA GLN A 367 8.07 3.35 5.42
C GLN A 367 8.05 1.88 5.00
N ASN A 368 6.95 1.17 5.24
CA ASN A 368 6.81 -0.24 4.88
C ASN A 368 6.34 -0.42 3.43
N THR A 369 5.47 0.43 2.90
CA THR A 369 4.93 0.31 1.53
C THR A 369 5.79 1.01 0.47
N GLY A 370 6.57 2.02 0.87
CA GLY A 370 7.29 2.91 -0.04
C GLY A 370 6.35 3.77 -0.91
N ARG A 371 5.09 3.95 -0.50
CA ARG A 371 4.07 4.72 -1.22
C ARG A 371 3.35 5.67 -0.26
N PRO A 372 2.83 6.81 -0.74
CA PRO A 372 2.00 7.67 0.08
C PRO A 372 0.77 6.94 0.62
N VAL A 373 0.44 7.17 1.90
CA VAL A 373 -0.81 6.70 2.50
C VAL A 373 -1.82 7.85 2.48
N THR A 374 -2.88 7.68 1.71
CA THR A 374 -3.87 8.73 1.37
C THR A 374 -5.24 8.50 1.99
N VAL A 375 -5.51 7.28 2.46
CA VAL A 375 -6.82 6.89 3.03
C VAL A 375 -6.69 6.72 4.53
N PHE A 376 -7.64 7.27 5.27
CA PHE A 376 -7.76 7.14 6.72
C PHE A 376 -9.18 6.75 7.10
N ARG A 377 -9.32 5.78 8.00
CA ARG A 377 -10.59 5.48 8.66
C ARG A 377 -10.44 5.72 10.16
N PRO A 378 -11.27 6.55 10.78
CA PRO A 378 -11.21 6.75 12.23
C PRO A 378 -11.71 5.50 12.97
N PRO A 379 -11.05 5.11 14.08
CA PRO A 379 -11.57 4.08 14.98
C PRO A 379 -13.02 4.34 15.36
N TYR A 380 -13.81 3.26 15.43
CA TYR A 380 -15.24 3.29 15.75
C TYR A 380 -16.12 4.10 14.77
N GLY A 381 -15.56 4.56 13.64
CA GLY A 381 -16.22 5.53 12.75
C GLY A 381 -16.37 6.93 13.38
N ALA A 382 -15.70 7.19 14.49
CA ALA A 382 -15.86 8.42 15.26
C ALA A 382 -15.12 9.59 14.58
N ILE A 383 -15.86 10.51 13.98
CA ILE A 383 -15.32 11.68 13.27
C ILE A 383 -15.99 12.98 13.74
N ASN A 384 -15.20 14.04 13.88
CA ASN A 384 -15.68 15.40 14.12
C ASN A 384 -14.94 16.40 13.21
N GLY A 385 -15.42 17.64 13.15
CA GLY A 385 -14.84 18.66 12.26
C GLY A 385 -13.36 18.96 12.53
N SER A 386 -12.92 18.86 13.80
CA SER A 386 -11.51 19.07 14.16
C SER A 386 -10.62 17.94 13.65
N LEU A 387 -11.04 16.69 13.82
CA LEU A 387 -10.30 15.52 13.34
C LEU A 387 -10.28 15.47 11.81
N ALA A 388 -11.41 15.76 11.15
CA ALA A 388 -11.47 15.82 9.69
C ALA A 388 -10.56 16.91 9.12
N ALA A 389 -10.53 18.09 9.74
CA ALA A 389 -9.62 19.16 9.34
C ALA A 389 -8.14 18.75 9.52
N GLU A 390 -7.82 18.01 10.57
CA GLU A 390 -6.46 17.51 10.79
C GLU A 390 -6.06 16.43 9.77
N ALA A 391 -6.95 15.47 9.47
CA ALA A 391 -6.76 14.52 8.39
C ALA A 391 -6.51 15.22 7.04
N GLY A 392 -7.30 16.25 6.73
CA GLY A 392 -7.15 17.06 5.52
C GLY A 392 -5.79 17.78 5.43
N LYS A 393 -5.26 18.32 6.53
CA LYS A 393 -3.90 18.92 6.55
C LYS A 393 -2.81 17.91 6.22
N GLN A 394 -3.02 16.64 6.58
CA GLN A 394 -2.13 15.53 6.27
C GLN A 394 -2.46 14.86 4.92
N LYS A 395 -3.36 15.45 4.12
CA LYS A 395 -3.81 14.94 2.82
C LYS A 395 -4.46 13.55 2.89
N LEU A 396 -5.03 13.23 4.05
CA LEU A 396 -5.77 12.00 4.25
C LEU A 396 -7.24 12.22 3.90
N LYS A 397 -7.78 11.28 3.12
CA LYS A 397 -9.18 11.20 2.75
C LYS A 397 -9.87 10.24 3.73
N VAL A 398 -10.93 10.71 4.39
CA VAL A 398 -11.67 9.91 5.35
C VAL A 398 -12.56 8.91 4.63
N LEU A 399 -12.43 7.62 4.93
CA LEU A 399 -13.24 6.55 4.35
C LEU A 399 -14.02 5.81 5.44
N LEU A 400 -15.34 6.00 5.49
CA LEU A 400 -16.24 5.18 6.30
C LEU A 400 -16.77 3.99 5.47
N TRP A 401 -17.88 3.40 5.92
CA TRP A 401 -18.53 2.25 5.28
C TRP A 401 -20.04 2.49 5.24
N ASN A 402 -20.73 1.74 4.38
CA ASN A 402 -22.20 1.75 4.31
C ASN A 402 -22.82 0.35 4.47
N ARG A 403 -21.98 -0.66 4.72
CA ARG A 403 -22.35 -2.04 5.03
C ARG A 403 -21.49 -2.54 6.18
N ASP A 404 -22.14 -3.04 7.22
CA ASP A 404 -21.50 -3.57 8.43
C ASP A 404 -22.12 -4.93 8.75
N PRO A 405 -21.44 -6.04 8.41
CA PRO A 405 -21.85 -7.39 8.79
C PRO A 405 -21.68 -7.70 10.29
N GLU A 406 -21.09 -6.78 11.06
CA GLU A 406 -20.77 -6.94 12.48
C GLU A 406 -19.93 -8.19 12.78
N ASP A 407 -18.95 -8.51 11.93
CA ASP A 407 -18.07 -9.68 12.08
C ASP A 407 -17.28 -9.70 13.40
N TRP A 408 -17.06 -8.52 13.99
CA TRP A 408 -16.48 -8.36 15.32
C TRP A 408 -17.33 -8.94 16.46
N LYS A 409 -18.66 -9.07 16.27
CA LYS A 409 -19.59 -9.74 17.20
C LYS A 409 -19.87 -11.20 16.84
N ALA A 410 -19.45 -11.66 15.66
CA ALA A 410 -19.81 -12.98 15.17
C ALA A 410 -19.01 -14.09 15.87
N ASP A 411 -19.70 -15.14 16.28
CA ASP A 411 -19.11 -16.38 16.80
C ASP A 411 -18.78 -17.38 15.67
N THR A 412 -19.52 -17.28 14.56
CA THR A 412 -19.49 -18.25 13.45
C THR A 412 -19.39 -17.54 12.10
N ALA A 413 -18.80 -18.22 11.11
CA ALA A 413 -18.68 -17.68 9.75
C ALA A 413 -20.05 -17.47 9.10
N GLU A 414 -21.01 -18.34 9.43
CA GLU A 414 -22.38 -18.33 8.92
C GLU A 414 -23.18 -17.09 9.37
N GLN A 415 -22.89 -16.56 10.55
CA GLN A 415 -23.50 -15.29 10.99
C GLN A 415 -23.07 -14.13 10.09
N ILE A 416 -21.79 -14.11 9.66
CA ILE A 416 -21.26 -13.07 8.77
C ILE A 416 -21.86 -13.24 7.37
N THR A 417 -21.81 -14.45 6.79
CA THR A 417 -22.30 -14.68 5.42
C THR A 417 -23.80 -14.45 5.29
N ARG A 418 -24.59 -14.72 6.35
CA ARG A 418 -26.03 -14.43 6.38
C ARG A 418 -26.34 -12.96 6.10
N TYR A 419 -25.51 -12.02 6.55
CA TYR A 419 -25.69 -10.60 6.25
C TYR A 419 -25.70 -10.32 4.74
N PHE A 420 -24.76 -10.93 4.00
CA PHE A 420 -24.65 -10.78 2.56
C PHE A 420 -25.84 -11.38 1.81
N HIS A 421 -26.40 -12.49 2.31
CA HIS A 421 -27.60 -13.09 1.73
C HIS A 421 -28.87 -12.27 1.94
N ASN A 422 -28.92 -11.46 3.00
CA ASN A 422 -30.11 -10.71 3.41
C ASN A 422 -30.09 -9.23 3.00
N THR A 423 -29.05 -8.78 2.30
CA THR A 423 -28.89 -7.39 1.86
C THR A 423 -28.56 -7.34 0.37
N ASP A 424 -28.89 -6.23 -0.31
CA ASP A 424 -28.37 -5.97 -1.65
C ASP A 424 -26.89 -5.55 -1.54
N PRO A 425 -25.95 -6.39 -2.05
CA PRO A 425 -24.53 -6.09 -1.95
C PRO A 425 -24.05 -5.00 -2.92
N SER A 426 -24.85 -4.67 -3.93
CA SER A 426 -24.49 -3.73 -4.98
C SER A 426 -24.43 -2.28 -4.45
N GLY A 427 -23.28 -1.63 -4.65
CA GLY A 427 -22.97 -0.29 -4.14
C GLY A 427 -22.32 -0.31 -2.74
N GLY A 428 -22.03 -1.49 -2.20
CA GLY A 428 -21.58 -1.66 -0.82
C GLY A 428 -20.08 -1.39 -0.61
N ILE A 429 -19.76 -0.70 0.47
CA ILE A 429 -18.44 -0.61 1.08
C ILE A 429 -18.55 -1.32 2.42
N TYR A 430 -17.98 -2.52 2.50
CA TYR A 430 -18.11 -3.43 3.64
C TYR A 430 -16.97 -3.24 4.63
N LEU A 431 -17.33 -2.99 5.88
CA LEU A 431 -16.42 -3.07 7.02
C LEU A 431 -16.28 -4.53 7.49
N LEU A 432 -15.06 -5.02 7.53
CA LEU A 432 -14.67 -6.29 8.14
C LEU A 432 -13.42 -6.06 8.99
N HIS A 433 -13.04 -7.03 9.81
CA HIS A 433 -11.90 -6.95 10.70
C HIS A 433 -10.98 -8.17 10.53
N GLU A 434 -9.69 -8.02 10.81
CA GLU A 434 -8.75 -9.14 10.79
C GLU A 434 -8.96 -10.14 11.95
N LYS A 435 -9.96 -11.02 11.81
CA LYS A 435 -10.32 -12.03 12.82
C LYS A 435 -10.41 -13.43 12.22
N ALA A 436 -10.12 -14.44 13.03
CA ALA A 436 -10.22 -15.85 12.62
C ALA A 436 -11.61 -16.23 12.05
N VAL A 437 -12.69 -15.67 12.60
CA VAL A 437 -14.05 -15.95 12.11
C VAL A 437 -14.28 -15.32 10.73
N THR A 438 -13.76 -14.12 10.51
CA THR A 438 -13.80 -13.40 9.22
C THR A 438 -13.00 -14.15 8.16
N VAL A 439 -11.80 -14.63 8.50
CA VAL A 439 -10.99 -15.48 7.62
C VAL A 439 -11.77 -16.70 7.14
N LYS A 440 -12.48 -17.39 8.05
CA LYS A 440 -13.31 -18.56 7.70
C LYS A 440 -14.50 -18.20 6.80
N ALA A 441 -15.11 -17.02 6.99
CA ALA A 441 -16.25 -16.57 6.20
C ALA A 441 -15.85 -16.05 4.80
N LEU A 442 -14.63 -15.53 4.67
CA LEU A 442 -14.19 -14.75 3.51
C LEU A 442 -14.36 -15.47 2.16
N PRO A 443 -14.00 -16.77 2.00
CA PRO A 443 -14.21 -17.46 0.73
C PRO A 443 -15.69 -17.47 0.30
N ALA A 444 -16.60 -17.77 1.23
CA ALA A 444 -18.04 -17.80 0.95
C ALA A 444 -18.60 -16.40 0.66
N ILE A 445 -18.09 -15.36 1.34
CA ILE A 445 -18.43 -13.96 1.03
C ILE A 445 -18.04 -13.62 -0.40
N ILE A 446 -16.80 -13.89 -0.80
CA ILE A 446 -16.30 -13.54 -2.13
C ILE A 446 -17.07 -14.30 -3.22
N GLU A 447 -17.29 -15.60 -3.04
CA GLU A 447 -18.04 -16.41 -4.01
C GLU A 447 -19.49 -15.93 -4.15
N TYR A 448 -20.14 -15.55 -3.04
CA TYR A 448 -21.47 -14.96 -3.11
C TYR A 448 -21.45 -13.63 -3.89
N LEU A 449 -20.52 -12.71 -3.60
CA LEU A 449 -20.41 -11.44 -4.32
C LEU A 449 -20.13 -11.63 -5.82
N LYS A 450 -19.26 -12.59 -6.18
CA LYS A 450 -18.99 -12.96 -7.58
C LYS A 450 -20.21 -13.56 -8.26
N SER A 451 -21.02 -14.38 -7.56
CA SER A 451 -22.28 -14.92 -8.10
C SER A 451 -23.31 -13.82 -8.44
N LYS A 452 -23.18 -12.65 -7.81
CA LYS A 452 -23.96 -11.44 -8.12
C LYS A 452 -23.36 -10.59 -9.25
N GLN A 453 -22.28 -11.06 -9.88
CA GLN A 453 -21.59 -10.38 -10.99
C GLN A 453 -21.11 -8.97 -10.61
N LEU A 454 -20.73 -8.78 -9.35
CA LEU A 454 -20.21 -7.49 -8.88
C LEU A 454 -18.72 -7.36 -9.16
N LYS A 455 -18.31 -6.16 -9.59
CA LYS A 455 -16.91 -5.76 -9.73
C LYS A 455 -16.37 -5.31 -8.38
N PHE A 456 -15.19 -5.80 -8.01
CA PHE A 456 -14.55 -5.38 -6.76
C PHE A 456 -13.90 -4.01 -6.94
N ALA A 457 -13.91 -3.19 -5.90
CA ALA A 457 -13.35 -1.85 -5.92
C ALA A 457 -12.35 -1.65 -4.78
N ILE A 458 -11.30 -0.90 -5.09
CA ILE A 458 -10.26 -0.47 -4.16
C ILE A 458 -10.06 1.04 -4.20
N PHE A 459 -9.64 1.62 -3.09
CA PHE A 459 -9.44 3.06 -2.92
C PHE A 459 -7.95 3.41 -2.88
N ARG A 460 -7.54 4.45 -3.60
CA ARG A 460 -6.18 4.98 -3.60
C ARG A 460 -6.13 6.50 -3.41
#